data_AF-A0A9N8YVG3-F1
#
_entry.id   AF-A0A9N8YVG3-F1
#
_cell.length_a   1.000
_cell.length_b   1.000
_cell.length_c   1.000
_cell.angle_alpha   90.00
_cell.angle_beta   90.00
_cell.angle_gamma   90.00
#
_symmetry.space_group_name_H-M   'P 1'
#
loop_
_entity.id
_entity.type
_entity.pdbx_description
1 polymer ?
#
loop_
_entity_poly.entity_id
_entity_poly.type
_entity_poly.pdbx_seq_one_letter_code
_entity_poly.pdbx_strand_id
1 'polypeptide(L)'
;MQLEMISIMRESRGTKNLKGRQHAQLETQKHISITMIIFYPSVALVIVLVLLPRLALSLARHRYSYVFDSSIPESSIQGDVLKNIGSDTVKISNFTGIKEWKMAVRLGEFTEKILQEELPPWKPEWKVRFQMLSPDAEELAPFLTRALPGFHVGLDLWNASSTPRLDINDEAFVMACRYLYKIFPIFLCPHHEGEHRSHAWIDLKQSITLPRSRTYLHQFHANGRRIVVSDSRFGNYALLKNGWKQPVAIDLNILFDSKNNMDMLELRMLWKLKEQSEEIIRPNQSEERVEVGVFESLHDGNSYIGVRSIIGDNKILPTLVTLPAVYLSKESHFFNSTIPTPHGFHPSFLTEITIPPGSFCEYHIVHSLPDSYFVDPYQIEELFPDGDIEIWGDTDLEKPVNNPTSLYAEGWMSTGSVVKIRTRIDGINASTVKFSLPIHLRYHHAAEYYKYMGYLTVNAFWPYVIENCIDETRVHDEVLFAPVPLPLSLILSEERGRIRYVMPNYDRLGLDSHAKYSYPAESINVPIGESDMSQTILFWTMIAVICGSFWLSMAVIRFVMRMQADKVENKMD
;
A
#
# COMPACT_ATOMS: atom_id res chain seq x y z
N MET A 1 -69.68 -18.10 95.58
CA MET A 1 -69.87 -19.56 95.34
C MET A 1 -68.73 -19.97 94.42
N GLN A 2 -67.59 -20.36 95.00
CA GLN A 2 -67.21 -21.75 95.30
C GLN A 2 -66.82 -22.47 93.98
N LEU A 3 -65.51 -22.69 93.76
CA LEU A 3 -64.80 -23.97 93.98
C LEU A 3 -65.28 -25.00 92.95
N GLU A 4 -64.51 -25.66 92.09
CA GLU A 4 -63.15 -26.21 92.02
C GLU A 4 -63.03 -26.67 90.52
N MET A 5 -61.92 -27.04 89.88
CA MET A 5 -60.66 -27.62 90.31
C MET A 5 -59.67 -27.53 89.14
N ILE A 6 -58.43 -27.30 89.52
CA ILE A 6 -57.18 -27.42 88.77
C ILE A 6 -57.06 -28.80 88.10
N SER A 7 -56.46 -28.89 86.89
CA SER A 7 -55.34 -29.82 86.62
C SER A 7 -54.93 -29.86 85.14
N ILE A 8 -53.72 -29.34 84.88
CA ILE A 8 -52.69 -29.83 83.92
C ILE A 8 -52.98 -29.53 82.42
N MET A 9 -52.39 -28.47 81.84
CA MET A 9 -51.04 -28.44 81.20
C MET A 9 -50.86 -29.58 80.17
N ARG A 10 -50.38 -29.40 78.95
CA ARG A 10 -49.64 -28.33 78.29
C ARG A 10 -49.54 -28.75 76.82
N GLU A 11 -49.38 -27.76 75.93
CA GLU A 11 -48.54 -27.90 74.73
C GLU A 11 -49.11 -28.66 73.52
N SER A 12 -49.97 -28.00 72.75
CA SER A 12 -49.95 -28.08 71.28
C SER A 12 -50.96 -27.09 70.69
N ARG A 13 -50.57 -25.83 70.54
CA ARG A 13 -51.22 -24.84 69.65
C ARG A 13 -50.43 -23.53 69.70
N GLY A 14 -49.49 -23.38 68.77
CA GLY A 14 -48.70 -22.14 68.73
C GLY A 14 -47.72 -21.99 67.58
N THR A 15 -47.89 -22.67 66.43
CA THR A 15 -46.96 -22.52 65.29
C THR A 15 -47.64 -22.69 63.94
N LYS A 16 -48.57 -21.79 63.58
CA LYS A 16 -49.05 -21.74 62.17
C LYS A 16 -49.13 -20.36 61.52
N ASN A 17 -48.70 -19.26 62.16
CA ASN A 17 -48.84 -17.92 61.55
C ASN A 17 -47.59 -17.03 61.56
N LEU A 18 -46.37 -17.60 61.56
CA LEU A 18 -45.13 -16.85 61.28
C LEU A 18 -44.33 -17.29 60.05
N LYS A 19 -44.66 -18.42 59.41
CA LYS A 19 -43.93 -18.90 58.22
C LYS A 19 -44.33 -18.20 56.90
N GLY A 20 -45.50 -17.55 56.85
CA GLY A 20 -45.97 -16.89 55.61
C GLY A 20 -45.34 -15.53 55.33
N ARG A 21 -44.96 -14.76 56.36
CA ARG A 21 -44.36 -13.41 56.18
C ARG A 21 -42.84 -13.44 55.98
N GLN A 22 -42.13 -14.42 56.54
CA GLN A 22 -40.69 -14.55 56.31
C GLN A 22 -40.36 -15.11 54.92
N HIS A 23 -41.24 -15.91 54.30
CA HIS A 23 -41.01 -16.42 52.95
C HIS A 23 -41.17 -15.34 51.87
N ALA A 24 -42.15 -14.43 52.04
CA ALA A 24 -42.37 -13.32 51.12
C ALA A 24 -41.25 -12.25 51.19
N GLN A 25 -40.66 -12.01 52.38
CA GLN A 25 -39.50 -11.12 52.52
C GLN A 25 -38.20 -11.74 51.97
N LEU A 26 -38.02 -13.05 52.09
CA LEU A 26 -36.85 -13.73 51.55
C LEU A 26 -36.88 -13.84 50.01
N GLU A 27 -38.05 -14.01 49.40
CA GLU A 27 -38.20 -14.02 47.93
C GLU A 27 -38.04 -12.63 47.30
N THR A 28 -38.56 -11.57 47.94
CA THR A 28 -38.34 -10.20 47.47
C THR A 28 -36.88 -9.77 47.64
N GLN A 29 -36.20 -10.17 48.72
CA GLN A 29 -34.78 -9.89 48.91
C GLN A 29 -33.87 -10.71 47.96
N LYS A 30 -34.25 -11.95 47.61
CA LYS A 30 -33.58 -12.73 46.55
C LYS A 30 -33.76 -12.11 45.16
N HIS A 31 -34.95 -11.62 44.83
CA HIS A 31 -35.18 -10.96 43.54
C HIS A 31 -34.41 -9.65 43.43
N ILE A 32 -34.39 -8.80 44.47
CA ILE A 32 -33.61 -7.56 44.45
C ILE A 32 -32.10 -7.84 44.31
N SER A 33 -31.58 -8.88 44.98
CA SER A 33 -30.16 -9.24 44.90
C SER A 33 -29.79 -9.83 43.53
N ILE A 34 -30.66 -10.62 42.90
CA ILE A 34 -30.41 -11.18 41.56
C ILE A 34 -30.52 -10.10 40.48
N THR A 35 -31.49 -9.17 40.59
CA THR A 35 -31.60 -8.06 39.64
C THR A 35 -30.41 -7.10 39.74
N MET A 36 -29.88 -6.83 40.95
CA MET A 36 -28.64 -6.05 41.12
C MET A 36 -27.40 -6.76 40.55
N ILE A 37 -27.28 -8.08 40.75
CA ILE A 37 -26.14 -8.87 40.24
C ILE A 37 -26.18 -8.99 38.71
N ILE A 38 -27.34 -8.91 38.07
CA ILE A 38 -27.45 -8.95 36.60
C ILE A 38 -27.31 -7.55 35.99
N PHE A 39 -27.92 -6.51 36.59
CA PHE A 39 -27.88 -5.15 36.03
C PHE A 39 -26.49 -4.50 36.10
N TYR A 40 -25.75 -4.67 37.20
CA TYR A 40 -24.44 -4.06 37.36
C TYR A 40 -23.38 -4.50 36.34
N PRO A 41 -23.19 -5.80 36.04
CA PRO A 41 -22.24 -6.22 35.03
C PRO A 41 -22.68 -5.80 33.63
N SER A 42 -23.98 -5.76 33.31
CA SER A 42 -24.43 -5.25 32.01
C SER A 42 -24.24 -3.74 31.85
N VAL A 43 -24.44 -2.94 32.90
CA VAL A 43 -24.18 -1.49 32.84
C VAL A 43 -22.67 -1.21 32.84
N ALA A 44 -21.88 -1.94 33.63
CA ALA A 44 -20.43 -1.84 33.61
C ALA A 44 -19.87 -2.30 32.25
N LEU A 45 -20.38 -3.38 31.65
CA LEU A 45 -20.00 -3.85 30.33
C LEU A 45 -20.39 -2.85 29.24
N VAL A 46 -21.56 -2.21 29.31
CA VAL A 46 -21.95 -1.16 28.36
C VAL A 46 -21.08 0.09 28.55
N ILE A 47 -20.78 0.50 29.79
CA ILE A 47 -19.88 1.62 30.06
C ILE A 47 -18.47 1.29 29.57
N VAL A 48 -17.98 0.08 29.79
CA VAL A 48 -16.69 -0.43 29.32
C VAL A 48 -16.68 -0.48 27.79
N LEU A 49 -17.70 -1.04 27.14
CA LEU A 49 -17.82 -1.12 25.67
C LEU A 49 -18.06 0.24 25.00
N VAL A 50 -18.61 1.24 25.69
CA VAL A 50 -18.87 2.58 25.14
C VAL A 50 -17.72 3.54 25.46
N LEU A 51 -17.07 3.42 26.63
CA LEU A 51 -15.94 4.26 27.02
C LEU A 51 -14.61 3.72 26.50
N LEU A 52 -14.38 2.40 26.38
CA LEU A 52 -13.12 1.86 25.85
C LEU A 52 -12.83 2.31 24.42
N PRO A 53 -13.79 2.35 23.48
CA PRO A 53 -13.54 2.88 22.14
C PRO A 53 -13.24 4.38 22.19
N ARG A 54 -13.91 5.14 23.07
CA ARG A 54 -13.64 6.58 23.24
C ARG A 54 -12.27 6.84 23.91
N LEU A 55 -11.81 5.96 24.79
CA LEU A 55 -10.47 5.97 25.37
C LEU A 55 -9.41 5.52 24.35
N ALA A 56 -9.74 4.55 23.49
CA ALA A 56 -8.88 4.13 22.38
C ALA A 56 -8.78 5.20 21.29
N LEU A 57 -9.79 6.07 21.14
CA LEU A 57 -9.74 7.24 20.25
C LEU A 57 -9.11 8.48 20.89
N SER A 58 -8.69 8.42 22.16
CA SER A 58 -7.76 9.39 22.77
C SER A 58 -6.31 9.14 22.31
N LEU A 59 -6.14 8.66 21.08
CA LEU A 59 -4.84 8.59 20.42
C LEU A 59 -4.31 10.02 20.27
N ALA A 60 -3.05 10.20 20.62
CA ALA A 60 -2.36 11.45 20.37
C ALA A 60 -2.51 11.81 18.87
N ARG A 61 -3.10 12.97 18.57
CA ARG A 61 -3.30 13.41 17.17
C ARG A 61 -1.96 13.61 16.46
N HIS A 62 -0.92 13.93 17.22
CA HIS A 62 0.45 14.05 16.75
C HIS A 62 1.36 13.09 17.50
N ARG A 63 2.15 12.35 16.75
CA ARG A 63 3.20 11.47 17.27
C ARG A 63 4.51 11.82 16.58
N TYR A 64 5.54 11.97 17.39
CA TYR A 64 6.92 12.10 16.93
C TYR A 64 7.70 10.90 17.43
N SER A 65 8.38 10.19 16.54
CA SER A 65 9.19 9.03 16.88
C SER A 65 10.59 9.20 16.32
N TYR A 66 11.59 9.05 17.17
CA TYR A 66 13.00 9.21 16.83
C TYR A 66 13.67 7.87 17.04
N VAL A 67 14.25 7.29 15.98
CA VAL A 67 14.96 6.00 16.05
C VAL A 67 16.42 6.21 15.68
N PHE A 68 17.31 5.86 16.60
CA PHE A 68 18.75 5.96 16.38
C PHE A 68 19.20 5.09 15.20
N ASP A 69 20.21 5.59 14.48
CA ASP A 69 20.91 4.77 13.51
C ASP A 69 21.63 3.63 14.25
N SER A 70 21.54 2.41 13.70
CA SER A 70 22.19 1.19 14.20
C SER A 70 23.71 1.32 14.45
N SER A 71 24.35 2.34 13.89
CA SER A 71 25.78 2.64 14.06
C SER A 71 26.13 3.35 15.38
N ILE A 72 25.14 3.77 16.18
CA ILE A 72 25.35 4.52 17.42
C ILE A 72 25.39 3.54 18.61
N PRO A 73 26.36 3.66 19.54
CA PRO A 73 26.50 2.73 20.66
C PRO A 73 25.33 2.78 21.66
N GLU A 74 24.98 1.61 22.21
CA GLU A 74 23.87 1.36 23.18
C GLU A 74 23.89 2.23 24.44
N SER A 75 25.00 2.90 24.75
CA SER A 75 25.11 3.81 25.88
C SER A 75 24.51 5.20 25.64
N SER A 76 24.02 5.48 24.42
CA SER A 76 23.60 6.81 23.99
C SER A 76 22.21 7.26 24.49
N ILE A 77 21.33 6.35 24.95
CA ILE A 77 20.04 6.72 25.59
C ILE A 77 20.20 7.09 27.09
N GLN A 78 21.40 7.47 27.54
CA GLN A 78 21.55 7.99 28.90
C GLN A 78 20.96 9.40 29.02
N GLY A 79 19.70 9.46 29.50
CA GLY A 79 19.07 10.54 30.27
C GLY A 79 18.83 11.91 29.61
N ASP A 80 19.68 12.34 28.69
CA ASP A 80 19.73 13.73 28.22
C ASP A 80 19.16 13.93 26.81
N VAL A 81 18.90 12.84 26.09
CA VAL A 81 18.38 12.94 24.72
C VAL A 81 16.96 13.51 24.72
N LEU A 82 16.09 13.08 25.63
CA LEU A 82 14.70 13.56 25.70
C LEU A 82 14.45 14.28 27.03
N LYS A 83 14.09 15.56 26.97
CA LYS A 83 13.86 16.38 28.16
C LYS A 83 12.60 17.23 28.04
N ASN A 84 11.74 17.19 29.05
CA ASN A 84 10.61 18.10 29.15
C ASN A 84 11.11 19.51 29.54
N ILE A 85 10.87 20.51 28.70
CA ILE A 85 11.13 21.93 28.96
C ILE A 85 9.81 22.60 29.31
N GLY A 86 9.30 22.32 30.51
CA GLY A 86 7.99 22.79 30.96
C GLY A 86 6.85 21.86 30.54
N SER A 87 5.61 22.36 30.64
CA SER A 87 4.38 21.60 30.37
C SER A 87 4.13 21.36 28.88
N ASP A 88 4.60 22.28 28.04
CA ASP A 88 4.18 22.35 26.63
C ASP A 88 5.32 22.13 25.64
N THR A 89 6.52 21.84 26.11
CA THR A 89 7.69 21.66 25.23
C THR A 89 8.50 20.45 25.63
N VAL A 90 8.90 19.67 24.63
CA VAL A 90 9.84 18.57 24.77
C VAL A 90 11.03 18.83 23.87
N LYS A 91 12.23 18.79 24.43
CA LYS A 91 13.48 18.94 23.71
C LYS A 91 14.13 17.59 23.46
N ILE A 92 14.62 17.44 22.24
CA ILE A 92 15.46 16.35 21.80
C ILE A 92 16.85 16.93 21.52
N SER A 93 17.88 16.37 22.13
CA SER A 93 19.25 16.90 22.05
C SER A 93 20.17 15.96 21.28
N ASN A 94 20.95 16.52 20.35
CA ASN A 94 22.03 15.85 19.60
C ASN A 94 21.64 14.50 18.97
N PHE A 95 20.46 14.45 18.35
CA PHE A 95 19.94 13.22 17.75
C PHE A 95 20.50 13.00 16.34
N THR A 96 20.95 11.76 16.09
CA THR A 96 21.34 11.25 14.77
C THR A 96 20.56 9.96 14.51
N GLY A 97 19.85 9.90 13.40
CA GLY A 97 18.97 8.78 13.08
C GLY A 97 17.78 9.21 12.25
N ILE A 98 16.67 8.50 12.39
CA ILE A 98 15.44 8.76 11.64
C ILE A 98 14.39 9.38 12.55
N LYS A 99 13.82 10.49 12.11
CA LYS A 99 12.64 11.11 12.71
C LYS A 99 11.43 10.75 11.89
N GLU A 100 10.39 10.28 12.56
CA GLU A 100 9.05 10.12 12.04
C GLU A 100 8.13 11.15 12.71
N TRP A 101 7.32 11.80 11.90
CA TRP A 101 6.15 12.52 12.37
C TRP A 101 4.91 11.87 11.77
N LYS A 102 3.98 11.50 12.63
CA LYS A 102 2.69 10.92 12.28
C LYS A 102 1.58 11.78 12.84
N MET A 103 0.57 12.04 12.02
CA MET A 103 -0.59 12.83 12.38
C MET A 103 -1.85 12.10 11.92
N ALA A 104 -2.84 11.99 12.80
CA ALA A 104 -4.16 11.46 12.48
C ALA A 104 -5.20 12.53 12.82
N VAL A 105 -5.88 13.05 11.80
CA VAL A 105 -6.85 14.14 11.92
C VAL A 105 -8.06 13.89 11.04
N ARG A 106 -9.17 14.58 11.30
CA ARG A 106 -10.28 14.61 10.37
C ARG A 106 -9.89 15.36 9.09
N LEU A 107 -10.33 14.86 7.95
CA LEU A 107 -9.99 15.47 6.68
C LEU A 107 -10.57 16.88 6.56
N GLY A 108 -11.80 17.12 7.01
CA GLY A 108 -12.38 18.46 7.09
C GLY A 108 -11.51 19.45 7.87
N GLU A 109 -11.15 19.09 9.12
CA GLU A 109 -10.27 19.91 9.99
C GLU A 109 -8.91 20.20 9.32
N PHE A 110 -8.37 19.20 8.62
CA PHE A 110 -7.11 19.32 7.90
C PHE A 110 -7.23 20.30 6.73
N THR A 111 -8.30 20.19 5.94
CA THR A 111 -8.49 21.03 4.75
C THR A 111 -8.82 22.49 5.07
N GLU A 112 -9.58 22.75 6.12
CA GLU A 112 -9.80 24.12 6.60
C GLU A 112 -8.47 24.78 7.01
N LYS A 113 -7.63 24.05 7.75
CA LYS A 113 -6.36 24.58 8.25
C LYS A 113 -5.31 24.76 7.16
N ILE A 114 -5.21 23.84 6.20
CA ILE A 114 -4.08 23.80 5.24
C ILE A 114 -4.50 24.25 3.84
N LEU A 115 -5.69 23.85 3.37
CA LEU A 115 -6.12 24.14 2.01
C LEU A 115 -6.94 25.44 1.91
N GLN A 116 -7.54 25.89 3.03
CA GLN A 116 -8.47 27.05 3.06
C GLN A 116 -9.62 26.91 2.06
N GLU A 117 -9.99 25.69 1.72
CA GLU A 117 -10.98 25.36 0.70
C GLU A 117 -11.87 24.23 1.20
N GLU A 118 -13.17 24.33 0.97
CA GLU A 118 -14.09 23.22 1.18
C GLU A 118 -13.84 22.13 0.13
N LEU A 119 -13.93 20.89 0.59
CA LEU A 119 -13.89 19.72 -0.26
C LEU A 119 -15.31 19.33 -0.70
N PRO A 120 -15.49 18.78 -1.90
CA PRO A 120 -16.80 18.30 -2.33
C PRO A 120 -17.31 17.19 -1.39
N PRO A 121 -18.63 17.12 -1.10
CA PRO A 121 -19.22 16.07 -0.28
C PRO A 121 -19.05 14.69 -0.95
N TRP A 122 -18.84 13.65 -0.14
CA TRP A 122 -18.51 12.28 -0.61
C TRP A 122 -19.58 11.25 -0.24
N LYS A 123 -19.73 10.18 -1.04
CA LYS A 123 -20.76 9.13 -0.84
C LYS A 123 -20.40 7.65 -1.13
N PRO A 124 -19.14 7.26 -1.41
CA PRO A 124 -18.70 5.88 -1.15
C PRO A 124 -17.63 5.78 -0.04
N GLU A 125 -17.37 4.57 0.45
CA GLU A 125 -16.20 4.23 1.28
C GLU A 125 -14.98 4.06 0.37
N TRP A 126 -13.85 4.69 0.71
CA TRP A 126 -12.62 4.56 -0.07
C TRP A 126 -11.39 4.90 0.76
N LYS A 127 -10.25 4.42 0.30
CA LYS A 127 -8.94 4.60 0.90
C LYS A 127 -7.96 5.08 -0.17
N VAL A 128 -7.37 6.25 0.02
CA VAL A 128 -6.25 6.70 -0.82
C VAL A 128 -4.99 6.52 -0.02
N ARG A 129 -3.98 5.93 -0.61
CA ARG A 129 -2.63 5.96 -0.07
C ARG A 129 -1.69 6.59 -1.06
N PHE A 130 -1.10 7.71 -0.70
CA PHE A 130 -0.05 8.34 -1.46
C PHE A 130 1.28 8.13 -0.72
N GLN A 131 2.31 7.69 -1.42
CA GLN A 131 3.64 7.56 -0.87
C GLN A 131 4.65 8.23 -1.81
N MET A 132 5.45 9.15 -1.28
CA MET A 132 6.55 9.78 -1.99
C MET A 132 7.84 9.43 -1.26
N LEU A 133 8.81 8.91 -2.01
CA LEU A 133 10.09 8.44 -1.50
C LEU A 133 11.22 9.15 -2.25
N SER A 134 12.12 9.82 -1.51
CA SER A 134 13.37 10.35 -2.05
C SER A 134 14.27 9.19 -2.50
N PRO A 135 15.16 9.39 -3.49
CA PRO A 135 16.24 8.43 -3.78
C PRO A 135 17.07 8.06 -2.55
N ASP A 136 17.21 8.99 -1.59
CA ASP A 136 17.94 8.76 -0.35
C ASP A 136 17.16 7.92 0.68
N ALA A 137 15.96 7.42 0.34
CA ALA A 137 15.08 6.65 1.22
C ALA A 137 15.52 5.19 1.42
N GLU A 138 16.50 4.70 0.66
CA GLU A 138 16.96 3.31 0.66
C GLU A 138 17.51 2.85 2.03
N GLU A 139 17.85 3.80 2.92
CA GLU A 139 18.43 3.55 4.24
C GLU A 139 17.44 3.75 5.42
N LEU A 140 16.13 3.85 5.17
CA LEU A 140 15.14 4.19 6.20
C LEU A 140 14.60 3.00 7.02
N ALA A 141 15.37 1.93 7.18
CA ALA A 141 15.01 0.86 8.11
C ALA A 141 14.92 1.43 9.55
N PRO A 142 13.89 1.05 10.35
CA PRO A 142 12.88 0.01 10.12
C PRO A 142 11.58 0.49 9.47
N PHE A 143 11.46 1.78 9.19
CA PHE A 143 10.18 2.43 8.93
C PHE A 143 9.60 2.17 7.55
N LEU A 144 10.45 1.70 6.63
CA LEU A 144 10.09 1.36 5.26
C LEU A 144 10.76 0.04 4.89
N THR A 145 9.96 -0.97 4.57
CA THR A 145 10.40 -2.04 3.68
C THR A 145 10.81 -1.40 2.36
N ARG A 146 12.06 -1.61 1.92
CA ARG A 146 12.69 -1.09 0.69
C ARG A 146 11.67 -0.81 -0.42
N ALA A 147 11.13 0.40 -0.44
CA ALA A 147 10.15 0.84 -1.41
C ALA A 147 10.91 1.64 -2.47
N LEU A 148 10.55 1.45 -3.74
CA LEU A 148 11.21 2.13 -4.84
C LEU A 148 11.06 3.65 -4.67
N PRO A 149 12.13 4.45 -4.84
CA PRO A 149 12.02 5.90 -4.89
C PRO A 149 10.97 6.36 -5.92
N GLY A 150 10.32 7.48 -5.67
CA GLY A 150 9.28 8.03 -6.56
C GLY A 150 7.93 8.19 -5.89
N PHE A 151 6.89 8.34 -6.71
CA PHE A 151 5.51 8.52 -6.27
C PHE A 151 4.73 7.25 -6.48
N HIS A 152 4.00 6.87 -5.45
CA HIS A 152 3.12 5.72 -5.46
C HIS A 152 1.75 6.20 -5.03
N VAL A 153 0.75 5.99 -5.87
CA VAL A 153 -0.64 6.28 -5.51
C VAL A 153 -1.43 4.99 -5.54
N GLY A 154 -1.88 4.61 -4.36
CA GLY A 154 -2.88 3.61 -4.07
C GLY A 154 -4.27 4.22 -3.97
N LEU A 155 -5.29 3.69 -4.64
CA LEU A 155 -6.68 4.10 -4.42
C LEU A 155 -7.55 2.86 -4.29
N ASP A 156 -8.16 2.57 -3.15
CA ASP A 156 -9.06 1.42 -2.90
C ASP A 156 -10.51 1.91 -2.65
N LEU A 157 -11.48 1.52 -3.45
CA LEU A 157 -12.86 2.04 -3.42
C LEU A 157 -13.87 1.03 -2.86
N TRP A 158 -14.00 0.96 -1.55
CA TRP A 158 -14.91 0.09 -0.79
C TRP A 158 -16.44 0.18 -1.09
N ASN A 159 -16.93 0.30 -2.33
CA ASN A 159 -18.23 -0.31 -2.67
C ASN A 159 -18.54 -0.60 -4.14
N ALA A 160 -17.57 -0.47 -5.07
CA ALA A 160 -17.86 -0.63 -6.49
C ALA A 160 -18.24 -2.08 -6.80
N SER A 161 -19.52 -2.34 -7.03
CA SER A 161 -20.02 -3.63 -7.50
C SER A 161 -19.61 -3.78 -8.97
N SER A 162 -18.60 -4.61 -9.23
CA SER A 162 -18.36 -5.28 -10.52
C SER A 162 -17.94 -4.45 -11.74
N THR A 163 -17.63 -3.15 -11.65
CA THR A 163 -17.01 -2.46 -12.80
C THR A 163 -15.49 -2.69 -12.80
N PRO A 164 -14.93 -3.42 -13.79
CA PRO A 164 -13.52 -3.85 -13.78
C PRO A 164 -12.52 -2.73 -14.13
N ARG A 165 -13.00 -1.52 -14.42
CA ARG A 165 -12.18 -0.33 -14.67
C ARG A 165 -12.91 0.88 -14.08
N LEU A 166 -12.25 1.65 -13.22
CA LEU A 166 -12.66 3.04 -13.07
C LEU A 166 -12.33 3.73 -14.38
N ASP A 167 -13.38 4.02 -15.12
CA ASP A 167 -13.30 4.96 -16.22
C ASP A 167 -12.77 6.29 -15.68
N ILE A 168 -12.04 7.03 -16.50
CA ILE A 168 -11.63 8.41 -16.21
C ILE A 168 -12.84 9.31 -15.87
N ASN A 169 -14.01 8.89 -16.31
CA ASN A 169 -15.30 9.52 -16.04
C ASN A 169 -15.97 9.05 -14.73
N ASP A 170 -15.39 8.09 -14.01
CA ASP A 170 -15.91 7.63 -12.73
C ASP A 170 -15.80 8.74 -11.68
N GLU A 171 -16.94 9.04 -11.04
CA GLU A 171 -17.04 10.14 -10.08
C GLU A 171 -16.10 9.97 -8.89
N ALA A 172 -15.86 8.74 -8.43
CA ALA A 172 -14.95 8.46 -7.33
C ALA A 172 -13.48 8.68 -7.73
N PHE A 173 -13.08 8.33 -8.95
CA PHE A 173 -11.74 8.65 -9.46
C PHE A 173 -11.55 10.15 -9.62
N VAL A 174 -12.51 10.84 -10.26
CA VAL A 174 -12.45 12.30 -10.43
C VAL A 174 -12.37 13.00 -9.09
N MET A 175 -13.13 12.53 -8.10
CA MET A 175 -13.06 13.01 -6.73
C MET A 175 -11.68 12.76 -6.14
N ALA A 176 -11.21 11.51 -6.09
CA ALA A 176 -9.89 11.15 -5.59
C ALA A 176 -8.77 12.00 -6.21
N CYS A 177 -8.82 12.18 -7.52
CA CYS A 177 -7.88 13.01 -8.25
C CYS A 177 -7.97 14.48 -7.79
N ARG A 178 -9.17 15.07 -7.68
CA ARG A 178 -9.33 16.45 -7.18
C ARG A 178 -8.75 16.63 -5.78
N TYR A 179 -8.94 15.66 -4.89
CA TYR A 179 -8.32 15.67 -3.56
C TYR A 179 -6.79 15.64 -3.68
N LEU A 180 -6.25 14.69 -4.45
CA LEU A 180 -4.82 14.58 -4.68
C LEU A 180 -4.24 15.84 -5.32
N TYR A 181 -4.91 16.47 -6.28
CA TYR A 181 -4.48 17.73 -6.89
C TYR A 181 -4.48 18.89 -5.89
N LYS A 182 -5.53 19.05 -5.08
CA LYS A 182 -5.58 20.10 -4.07
C LYS A 182 -4.44 19.95 -3.06
N ILE A 183 -4.12 18.72 -2.68
CA ILE A 183 -3.07 18.39 -1.72
C ILE A 183 -1.67 18.47 -2.35
N PHE A 184 -1.54 17.92 -3.56
CA PHE A 184 -0.35 17.79 -4.37
C PHE A 184 -0.65 18.36 -5.76
N PRO A 185 -0.40 19.67 -6.00
CA PRO A 185 -0.74 20.35 -7.26
C PRO A 185 0.18 19.95 -8.44
N ILE A 186 0.68 18.73 -8.40
CA ILE A 186 1.45 18.02 -9.43
C ILE A 186 0.58 16.99 -10.17
N PHE A 187 -0.56 16.56 -9.61
CA PHE A 187 -1.45 15.62 -10.30
C PHE A 187 -2.34 16.36 -11.30
N LEU A 188 -2.37 15.95 -12.58
CA LEU A 188 -3.39 16.46 -13.49
C LEU A 188 -4.61 15.55 -13.45
N CYS A 189 -5.77 16.18 -13.23
CA CYS A 189 -7.05 15.52 -13.32
C CYS A 189 -7.70 15.79 -14.68
N PRO A 190 -8.61 14.91 -15.13
CA PRO A 190 -9.19 14.96 -16.48
C PRO A 190 -9.86 16.31 -16.81
N HIS A 191 -10.41 16.99 -15.80
CA HIS A 191 -11.07 18.28 -15.97
C HIS A 191 -10.13 19.50 -15.96
N HIS A 192 -8.81 19.30 -15.81
CA HIS A 192 -7.80 20.36 -15.87
C HIS A 192 -7.02 20.37 -17.20
N GLU A 193 -7.45 19.58 -18.20
CA GLU A 193 -6.95 19.61 -19.58
C GLU A 193 -7.22 20.99 -20.21
N GLY A 194 -6.34 21.95 -19.97
CA GLY A 194 -6.47 23.34 -20.43
C GLY A 194 -5.70 24.34 -19.56
N GLU A 195 -5.43 24.01 -18.29
CA GLU A 195 -4.48 24.76 -17.48
C GLU A 195 -3.06 24.32 -17.80
N HIS A 196 -2.46 24.92 -18.84
CA HIS A 196 -1.04 24.75 -19.12
C HIS A 196 -0.21 25.34 -17.97
N ARG A 197 0.20 24.49 -17.02
CA ARG A 197 1.26 24.82 -16.07
C ARG A 197 2.59 24.23 -16.56
N SER A 198 3.63 25.05 -16.50
CA SER A 198 4.97 24.79 -17.05
C SER A 198 5.84 23.80 -16.25
N HIS A 199 5.26 23.01 -15.36
CA HIS A 199 6.01 22.16 -14.42
C HIS A 199 5.47 20.73 -14.40
N ALA A 200 6.35 19.77 -14.05
CA ALA A 200 6.12 18.34 -14.16
C ALA A 200 4.78 17.91 -13.56
N TRP A 201 4.00 17.15 -14.33
CA TRP A 201 2.69 16.67 -13.93
C TRP A 201 2.61 15.15 -13.96
N ILE A 202 1.77 14.60 -13.10
CA ILE A 202 1.49 13.16 -13.00
C ILE A 202 0.09 12.92 -13.55
N ASP A 203 0.01 12.13 -14.63
CA ASP A 203 -1.25 11.69 -15.21
C ASP A 203 -1.74 10.40 -14.55
N LEU A 204 -2.71 10.53 -13.65
CA LEU A 204 -3.31 9.36 -12.97
C LEU A 204 -4.09 8.44 -13.93
N LYS A 205 -4.37 8.87 -15.17
CA LYS A 205 -5.04 8.07 -16.21
C LYS A 205 -4.26 6.82 -16.60
N GLN A 206 -2.94 6.83 -16.44
CA GLN A 206 -2.06 5.70 -16.78
C GLN A 206 -1.80 4.77 -15.58
N SER A 207 -2.67 4.77 -14.56
CA SER A 207 -2.54 3.90 -13.38
C SER A 207 -3.00 2.46 -13.64
N ILE A 208 -2.36 1.50 -12.98
CA ILE A 208 -2.75 0.08 -13.01
C ILE A 208 -4.01 -0.10 -12.18
N THR A 209 -5.00 -0.80 -12.72
CA THR A 209 -6.18 -1.30 -11.99
C THR A 209 -5.94 -2.74 -11.53
N LEU A 210 -6.15 -3.04 -10.25
CA LEU A 210 -6.19 -4.42 -9.73
C LEU A 210 -7.65 -4.93 -9.78
N PRO A 211 -8.00 -6.02 -10.49
CA PRO A 211 -9.27 -6.75 -10.43
C PRO A 211 -9.54 -7.41 -9.07
N ARG A 212 -10.84 -7.53 -8.74
CA ARG A 212 -11.43 -7.95 -7.45
C ARG A 212 -11.14 -7.04 -6.25
N SER A 213 -10.02 -6.32 -6.25
CA SER A 213 -9.82 -5.19 -5.34
C SER A 213 -10.30 -3.90 -6.00
N ARG A 214 -10.69 -2.93 -5.20
CA ARG A 214 -11.21 -1.66 -5.70
C ARG A 214 -10.05 -0.69 -5.94
N THR A 215 -8.90 -1.24 -6.36
CA THR A 215 -7.60 -0.73 -5.95
C THR A 215 -6.66 -0.36 -7.11
N TYR A 216 -6.12 0.87 -7.15
CA TYR A 216 -5.27 1.39 -8.23
C TYR A 216 -3.84 1.62 -7.77
N LEU A 217 -2.84 1.32 -8.59
CA LEU A 217 -1.45 1.68 -8.36
C LEU A 217 -0.94 2.56 -9.51
N HIS A 218 -0.43 3.74 -9.19
CA HIS A 218 0.39 4.51 -10.12
C HIS A 218 1.80 4.66 -9.55
N GLN A 219 2.81 4.30 -10.33
CA GLN A 219 4.21 4.53 -10.00
C GLN A 219 4.82 5.53 -10.97
N PHE A 220 5.38 6.63 -10.45
CA PHE A 220 5.99 7.67 -11.27
C PHE A 220 7.47 7.84 -10.93
N HIS A 221 8.32 7.68 -11.95
CA HIS A 221 9.69 8.20 -11.96
C HIS A 221 9.71 9.50 -12.76
N ALA A 222 10.08 10.59 -12.09
CA ALA A 222 10.29 11.86 -12.77
C ALA A 222 11.54 11.77 -13.65
N ASN A 223 11.36 11.88 -14.97
CA ASN A 223 12.44 11.85 -15.98
C ASN A 223 13.55 12.86 -15.69
N GLY A 224 14.57 12.45 -14.94
CA GLY A 224 15.76 13.24 -14.59
C GLY A 224 15.51 14.46 -13.71
N ARG A 225 14.25 14.86 -13.45
CA ARG A 225 13.91 15.92 -12.52
C ARG A 225 13.66 15.32 -11.15
N ARG A 226 14.48 15.70 -10.17
CA ARG A 226 14.20 15.43 -8.77
C ARG A 226 12.92 16.20 -8.41
N ILE A 227 11.76 15.55 -8.42
CA ILE A 227 10.57 16.15 -7.80
C ILE A 227 10.89 16.19 -6.32
N VAL A 228 10.93 17.41 -5.82
CA VAL A 228 11.37 17.67 -4.48
C VAL A 228 10.11 17.69 -3.63
N VAL A 229 10.20 17.22 -2.39
CA VAL A 229 9.04 17.25 -1.50
C VAL A 229 8.38 18.64 -1.44
N SER A 230 9.17 19.71 -1.55
CA SER A 230 8.72 21.11 -1.66
C SER A 230 7.63 21.34 -2.69
N ASP A 231 7.55 20.52 -3.74
CA ASP A 231 6.59 20.71 -4.83
C ASP A 231 5.16 20.35 -4.39
N SER A 232 5.01 19.66 -3.25
CA SER A 232 3.73 19.44 -2.58
C SER A 232 3.37 20.59 -1.64
N ARG A 233 2.06 20.87 -1.45
CA ARG A 233 1.63 21.85 -0.42
C ARG A 233 2.10 21.42 0.97
N PHE A 234 2.19 20.10 1.22
CA PHE A 234 2.76 19.52 2.44
C PHE A 234 4.23 19.82 2.61
N GLY A 235 5.04 19.63 1.57
CA GLY A 235 6.45 19.91 1.62
C GLY A 235 6.70 21.37 1.84
N ASN A 236 5.97 22.26 1.15
CA ASN A 236 6.03 23.69 1.43
C ASN A 236 5.63 24.04 2.87
N TYR A 237 4.53 23.48 3.38
CA TYR A 237 4.13 23.68 4.77
C TYR A 237 5.19 23.17 5.76
N ALA A 238 5.74 21.97 5.51
CA ALA A 238 6.80 21.38 6.32
C ALA A 238 8.09 22.22 6.26
N LEU A 239 8.44 22.78 5.10
CA LEU A 239 9.59 23.64 4.91
C LEU A 239 9.45 24.97 5.65
N LEU A 240 8.26 25.58 5.59
CA LEU A 240 7.94 26.80 6.31
C LEU A 240 8.00 26.60 7.83
N LYS A 241 7.55 25.44 8.33
CA LYS A 241 7.55 25.13 9.77
C LYS A 241 8.88 24.63 10.33
N ASN A 242 9.60 23.80 9.58
CA ASN A 242 10.76 23.06 10.09
C ASN A 242 12.12 23.58 9.57
N GLY A 243 12.13 24.72 8.86
CA GLY A 243 13.35 25.36 8.39
C GLY A 243 14.10 24.54 7.35
N TRP A 244 13.71 24.66 6.07
CA TRP A 244 14.38 24.13 4.86
C TRP A 244 14.69 22.61 4.80
N LYS A 245 14.42 21.84 5.85
CA LYS A 245 14.66 20.39 5.88
C LYS A 245 13.54 19.64 5.19
N GLN A 246 13.89 18.96 4.10
CA GLN A 246 12.94 18.15 3.33
C GLN A 246 12.84 16.75 3.96
N PRO A 247 11.63 16.19 4.12
CA PRO A 247 11.50 14.80 4.49
C PRO A 247 12.00 13.92 3.35
N VAL A 248 12.58 12.79 3.73
CA VAL A 248 13.05 11.75 2.84
C VAL A 248 11.89 10.87 2.36
N ALA A 249 10.80 10.81 3.13
CA ALA A 249 9.55 10.17 2.71
C ALA A 249 8.31 10.90 3.22
N ILE A 250 7.24 10.87 2.43
CA ILE A 250 5.88 11.24 2.85
C ILE A 250 4.97 10.05 2.54
N ASP A 251 4.17 9.64 3.49
CA ASP A 251 3.14 8.63 3.32
C ASP A 251 1.82 9.21 3.85
N LEU A 252 0.83 9.31 2.99
CA LEU A 252 -0.47 9.88 3.27
C LEU A 252 -1.50 8.79 3.03
N ASN A 253 -2.20 8.40 4.08
CA ASN A 253 -3.29 7.44 4.04
C ASN A 253 -4.59 8.17 4.41
N ILE A 254 -5.47 8.35 3.43
CA ILE A 254 -6.78 8.96 3.61
C ILE A 254 -7.81 7.82 3.64
N LEU A 255 -8.53 7.70 4.74
CA LEU A 255 -9.54 6.70 4.99
C LEU A 255 -10.90 7.38 5.08
N PHE A 256 -11.80 7.04 4.16
CA PHE A 256 -13.19 7.49 4.16
C PHE A 256 -14.10 6.33 4.53
N ASP A 257 -14.68 6.42 5.72
CA ASP A 257 -15.64 5.47 6.23
C ASP A 257 -17.01 6.14 6.37
N SER A 258 -17.84 5.93 5.36
CA SER A 258 -19.20 6.48 5.29
C SER A 258 -20.12 5.91 6.37
N LYS A 259 -19.93 4.63 6.78
CA LYS A 259 -20.77 3.99 7.80
C LYS A 259 -20.55 4.61 9.17
N ASN A 260 -19.31 4.93 9.49
CA ASN A 260 -18.95 5.54 10.77
C ASN A 260 -18.93 7.07 10.73
N ASN A 261 -19.23 7.69 9.58
CA ASN A 261 -19.07 9.13 9.34
C ASN A 261 -17.67 9.61 9.78
N MET A 262 -16.64 8.84 9.42
CA MET A 262 -15.25 9.11 9.75
C MET A 262 -14.44 9.33 8.48
N ASP A 263 -13.93 10.55 8.32
CA ASP A 263 -12.96 10.96 7.32
C ASP A 263 -11.61 11.13 7.99
N MET A 264 -10.83 10.05 8.11
CA MET A 264 -9.55 10.10 8.78
C MET A 264 -8.42 10.30 7.76
N LEU A 265 -7.63 11.34 7.96
CA LEU A 265 -6.38 11.56 7.26
C LEU A 265 -5.23 11.20 8.20
N GLU A 266 -4.45 10.21 7.80
CA GLU A 266 -3.21 9.80 8.43
C GLU A 266 -2.04 10.28 7.58
N LEU A 267 -1.35 11.31 8.02
CA LEU A 267 -0.14 11.81 7.39
C LEU A 267 1.07 11.32 8.17
N ARG A 268 2.05 10.80 7.44
CA ARG A 268 3.34 10.34 7.96
C ARG A 268 4.45 10.98 7.14
N MET A 269 5.47 11.46 7.83
CA MET A 269 6.65 12.06 7.23
C MET A 269 7.90 11.52 7.91
N LEU A 270 8.94 11.22 7.13
CA LEU A 270 10.22 10.71 7.62
C LEU A 270 11.35 11.65 7.25
N TRP A 271 12.26 11.92 8.19
CA TRP A 271 13.49 12.68 7.96
C TRP A 271 14.69 11.88 8.44
N LYS A 272 15.81 12.01 7.74
CA LYS A 272 17.12 11.57 8.24
C LYS A 272 17.81 12.76 8.89
N LEU A 273 18.10 12.65 10.19
CA LEU A 273 18.72 13.71 10.98
C LEU A 273 20.16 13.33 11.33
N LYS A 274 21.05 14.34 11.35
CA LYS A 274 22.44 14.17 11.75
C LYS A 274 22.84 15.26 12.75
N GLU A 275 23.10 14.86 13.99
CA GLU A 275 23.53 15.70 15.11
C GLU A 275 22.62 16.91 15.35
N GLN A 276 21.30 16.68 15.33
CA GLN A 276 20.32 17.77 15.44
C GLN A 276 19.62 17.77 16.79
N SER A 277 19.46 18.97 17.33
CA SER A 277 18.56 19.21 18.46
C SER A 277 17.26 19.81 17.95
N GLU A 278 16.13 19.38 18.50
CA GLU A 278 14.80 19.86 18.14
C GLU A 278 13.96 20.12 19.39
N GLU A 279 13.10 21.12 19.32
CA GLU A 279 12.12 21.41 20.35
C GLU A 279 10.73 21.20 19.75
N ILE A 280 9.98 20.28 20.34
CA ILE A 280 8.61 19.96 19.97
C ILE A 280 7.71 20.71 20.93
N ILE A 281 7.01 21.70 20.39
CA ILE A 281 6.09 22.55 21.15
C ILE A 281 4.66 22.06 20.89
N ARG A 282 3.90 21.88 21.97
CA ARG A 282 2.48 21.56 21.90
C ARG A 282 1.75 22.70 21.17
N PRO A 283 0.87 22.40 20.20
CA PRO A 283 0.04 23.42 19.57
C PRO A 283 -0.77 24.18 20.65
N ASN A 284 -0.75 25.51 20.62
CA ASN A 284 -1.37 26.34 21.66
C ASN A 284 -2.86 26.02 21.84
N GLN A 285 -3.26 25.78 23.11
CA GLN A 285 -4.64 25.69 23.63
C GLN A 285 -5.52 24.51 23.18
N SER A 286 -5.00 23.54 22.42
CA SER A 286 -5.80 22.35 22.11
C SER A 286 -5.66 21.29 23.21
N GLU A 287 -6.74 20.60 23.57
CA GLU A 287 -6.72 19.38 24.40
C GLU A 287 -5.92 18.23 23.75
N GLU A 288 -5.25 18.49 22.63
CA GLU A 288 -4.51 17.52 21.86
C GLU A 288 -3.29 17.04 22.63
N ARG A 289 -3.21 15.72 22.76
CA ARG A 289 -2.05 15.01 23.27
C ARG A 289 -1.03 14.92 22.14
N VAL A 290 0.21 15.32 22.43
CA VAL A 290 1.35 15.12 21.54
C VAL A 290 2.25 14.06 22.16
N GLU A 291 2.46 12.97 21.46
CA GLU A 291 3.33 11.87 21.89
C GLU A 291 4.72 12.06 21.27
N VAL A 292 5.76 11.98 22.10
CA VAL A 292 7.16 12.06 21.67
C VAL A 292 7.90 10.85 22.19
N GLY A 293 8.44 10.02 21.30
CA GLY A 293 9.23 8.85 21.64
C GLY A 293 10.62 8.93 21.03
N VAL A 294 11.63 8.52 21.80
CA VAL A 294 13.01 8.33 21.35
C VAL A 294 13.38 6.88 21.64
N PHE A 295 13.80 6.16 20.61
CA PHE A 295 13.98 4.72 20.66
C PHE A 295 15.29 4.29 20.00
N GLU A 296 15.80 3.16 20.46
CA GLU A 296 16.91 2.42 19.87
C GLU A 296 16.44 1.05 19.45
N SER A 297 16.98 0.55 18.33
CA SER A 297 16.73 -0.80 17.88
C SER A 297 17.39 -1.79 18.82
N LEU A 298 16.64 -2.75 19.34
CA LEU A 298 17.24 -3.91 19.99
C LEU A 298 17.88 -4.83 18.95
N HIS A 299 18.76 -5.72 19.42
CA HIS A 299 19.46 -6.71 18.58
C HIS A 299 18.52 -7.63 17.79
N ASP A 300 17.25 -7.75 18.20
CA ASP A 300 16.23 -8.53 17.50
C ASP A 300 15.69 -7.85 16.23
N GLY A 301 16.08 -6.59 15.99
CA GLY A 301 15.70 -5.76 14.83
C GLY A 301 14.22 -5.38 14.77
N ASN A 302 13.42 -5.76 15.77
CA ASN A 302 11.95 -5.69 15.73
C ASN A 302 11.36 -5.09 17.00
N SER A 303 12.15 -5.03 18.05
CA SER A 303 11.81 -4.37 19.29
C SER A 303 12.64 -3.11 19.43
N TYR A 304 11.99 -2.06 19.87
CA TYR A 304 12.58 -0.76 20.09
C TYR A 304 12.45 -0.44 21.56
N ILE A 305 13.57 -0.26 22.23
CA ILE A 305 13.59 0.18 23.61
C ILE A 305 13.87 1.67 23.64
N GLY A 306 13.18 2.40 24.50
CA GLY A 306 13.36 3.83 24.55
C GLY A 306 12.57 4.51 25.64
N VAL A 307 12.42 5.81 25.46
CA VAL A 307 11.68 6.68 26.36
C VAL A 307 10.59 7.40 25.60
N ARG A 308 9.43 7.55 26.24
CA ARG A 308 8.28 8.26 25.71
C ARG A 308 7.83 9.35 26.67
N SER A 309 7.51 10.51 26.14
CA SER A 309 6.85 11.59 26.85
C SER A 309 5.54 11.95 26.14
N ILE A 310 4.53 12.34 26.90
CA ILE A 310 3.31 12.95 26.36
C ILE A 310 3.35 14.41 26.77
N ILE A 311 3.36 15.34 25.81
CA ILE A 311 3.42 16.77 26.14
C ILE A 311 2.16 17.15 26.94
N GLY A 312 2.35 17.77 28.11
CA GLY A 312 1.33 18.01 29.12
C GLY A 312 1.34 17.02 30.28
N ASP A 313 1.96 15.85 30.11
CA ASP A 313 2.32 14.93 31.19
C ASP A 313 3.80 15.11 31.50
N ASN A 314 4.15 15.60 32.69
CA ASN A 314 5.54 15.83 33.07
C ASN A 314 6.35 14.53 33.25
N LYS A 315 5.79 13.37 32.88
CA LYS A 315 6.37 12.04 33.05
C LYS A 315 6.96 11.55 31.74
N ILE A 316 8.23 11.18 31.81
CA ILE A 316 8.90 10.39 30.79
C ILE A 316 8.81 8.93 31.23
N LEU A 317 8.27 8.07 30.37
CA LEU A 317 8.03 6.66 30.64
C LEU A 317 8.98 5.81 29.80
N PRO A 318 9.73 4.86 30.39
CA PRO A 318 10.43 3.85 29.62
C PRO A 318 9.39 3.04 28.84
N THR A 319 9.62 2.88 27.55
CA THR A 319 8.68 2.23 26.63
C THR A 319 9.43 1.22 25.79
N LEU A 320 8.97 -0.03 25.85
CA LEU A 320 9.33 -1.05 24.89
C LEU A 320 8.24 -1.07 23.83
N VAL A 321 8.59 -0.75 22.61
CA VAL A 321 7.72 -0.85 21.44
C VAL A 321 8.16 -2.08 20.66
N THR A 322 7.33 -3.11 20.65
CA THR A 322 7.52 -4.23 19.72
C THR A 322 6.71 -3.93 18.47
N LEU A 323 7.36 -3.88 17.32
CA LEU A 323 6.65 -3.76 16.06
C LEU A 323 5.95 -5.09 15.77
N PRO A 324 4.71 -5.10 15.25
CA PRO A 324 4.22 -6.27 14.55
C PRO A 324 5.14 -6.42 13.36
N ALA A 325 6.12 -7.31 13.51
CA ALA A 325 7.28 -7.20 12.66
C ALA A 325 6.85 -7.49 11.23
N VAL A 326 7.25 -6.60 10.34
CA VAL A 326 7.36 -6.95 8.94
C VAL A 326 8.64 -7.77 8.84
N TYR A 327 8.55 -9.04 9.22
CA TYR A 327 9.71 -9.90 9.37
C TYR A 327 10.41 -10.02 8.02
N LEU A 328 11.70 -9.68 7.97
CA LEU A 328 12.61 -10.37 7.06
C LEU A 328 12.62 -11.82 7.56
N SER A 329 12.27 -12.77 6.70
CA SER A 329 12.26 -14.17 7.13
C SER A 329 13.66 -14.58 7.60
N LYS A 330 13.73 -15.43 8.63
CA LYS A 330 15.00 -15.88 9.23
C LYS A 330 15.91 -16.46 8.15
N GLU A 331 17.23 -16.47 8.37
CA GLU A 331 18.28 -16.95 7.44
C GLU A 331 18.01 -18.30 6.73
N SER A 332 17.07 -19.11 7.23
CA SER A 332 16.64 -20.38 6.60
C SER A 332 15.58 -20.24 5.51
N HIS A 333 14.84 -19.13 5.42
CA HIS A 333 13.90 -18.89 4.33
C HIS A 333 14.51 -17.86 3.38
N PHE A 334 14.83 -18.31 2.20
CA PHE A 334 15.26 -17.44 1.11
C PHE A 334 14.62 -17.92 -0.17
N PHE A 335 14.59 -17.03 -1.15
CA PHE A 335 14.25 -17.40 -2.50
C PHE A 335 15.34 -17.00 -3.48
N ASN A 336 15.40 -17.71 -4.60
CA ASN A 336 16.14 -17.32 -5.78
C ASN A 336 15.15 -17.08 -6.89
N SER A 337 15.42 -16.10 -7.75
CA SER A 337 14.67 -15.93 -8.99
C SER A 337 15.65 -15.76 -10.12
N THR A 338 15.42 -16.38 -11.27
CA THR A 338 16.29 -16.22 -12.44
C THR A 338 15.49 -16.27 -13.73
N ILE A 339 16.08 -15.76 -14.81
CA ILE A 339 15.58 -15.95 -16.16
C ILE A 339 16.58 -16.86 -16.90
N PRO A 340 16.30 -18.18 -17.03
CA PRO A 340 17.28 -19.13 -17.56
C PRO A 340 17.72 -18.84 -19.00
N THR A 341 16.83 -18.25 -19.80
CA THR A 341 17.07 -17.88 -21.20
C THR A 341 17.00 -16.35 -21.34
N PRO A 342 18.12 -15.62 -21.22
CA PRO A 342 18.12 -14.14 -21.27
C PRO A 342 17.98 -13.58 -22.69
N HIS A 343 17.47 -14.39 -23.63
CA HIS A 343 17.29 -14.07 -25.03
C HIS A 343 15.96 -14.62 -25.54
N GLY A 344 15.36 -13.91 -26.49
CA GLY A 344 14.08 -14.27 -27.11
C GLY A 344 12.89 -13.55 -26.48
N PHE A 345 11.71 -13.79 -27.05
CA PHE A 345 10.47 -13.12 -26.67
C PHE A 345 9.59 -13.89 -25.68
N HIS A 346 9.94 -15.15 -25.38
CA HIS A 346 9.16 -16.03 -24.51
C HIS A 346 10.00 -16.66 -23.38
N PRO A 347 10.71 -15.87 -22.56
CA PRO A 347 11.42 -16.40 -21.41
C PRO A 347 10.47 -16.83 -20.29
N SER A 348 11.02 -17.41 -19.23
CA SER A 348 10.26 -17.70 -18.02
C SER A 348 11.04 -17.26 -16.79
N PHE A 349 10.35 -16.67 -15.82
CA PHE A 349 10.89 -16.37 -14.51
C PHE A 349 10.82 -17.63 -13.65
N LEU A 350 11.97 -18.20 -13.32
CA LEU A 350 12.06 -19.34 -12.42
C LEU A 350 12.32 -18.83 -11.00
N THR A 351 11.33 -18.96 -10.12
CA THR A 351 11.42 -18.60 -8.70
C THR A 351 11.47 -19.86 -7.84
N GLU A 352 12.52 -20.01 -7.05
CA GLU A 352 12.76 -21.14 -6.16
C GLU A 352 12.73 -20.64 -4.72
N ILE A 353 11.72 -21.04 -3.95
CA ILE A 353 11.56 -20.69 -2.53
C ILE A 353 12.01 -21.89 -1.70
N THR A 354 12.96 -21.68 -0.79
CA THR A 354 13.39 -22.71 0.16
C THR A 354 12.70 -22.48 1.49
N ILE A 355 11.92 -23.46 1.94
CA ILE A 355 11.06 -23.33 3.11
C ILE A 355 11.47 -24.37 4.16
N PRO A 356 11.68 -23.94 5.42
CA PRO A 356 12.01 -24.88 6.48
C PRO A 356 10.82 -25.76 6.84
N PRO A 357 11.09 -27.00 7.28
CA PRO A 357 10.05 -27.93 7.69
C PRO A 357 9.24 -27.37 8.86
N GLY A 358 7.94 -27.68 8.92
CA GLY A 358 7.03 -27.29 9.99
C GLY A 358 6.38 -25.92 9.85
N SER A 359 6.58 -25.21 8.74
CA SER A 359 5.86 -23.97 8.45
C SER A 359 4.54 -24.27 7.72
N PHE A 360 3.42 -23.86 8.33
CA PHE A 360 2.08 -23.94 7.73
C PHE A 360 1.63 -22.51 7.40
N CYS A 361 2.21 -21.95 6.35
CA CYS A 361 1.91 -20.59 5.91
C CYS A 361 1.55 -20.60 4.43
N GLU A 362 0.77 -19.59 4.05
CA GLU A 362 0.46 -19.32 2.66
C GLU A 362 1.53 -18.40 2.09
N TYR A 363 2.06 -18.72 0.92
CA TYR A 363 3.08 -17.91 0.27
C TYR A 363 2.49 -17.21 -0.94
N HIS A 364 2.79 -15.92 -1.06
CA HIS A 364 2.40 -15.08 -2.18
C HIS A 364 3.65 -14.62 -2.90
N ILE A 365 3.73 -14.95 -4.19
CA ILE A 365 4.78 -14.50 -5.09
C ILE A 365 4.17 -13.40 -5.94
N VAL A 366 4.65 -12.16 -5.78
CA VAL A 366 4.13 -11.00 -6.51
C VAL A 366 5.19 -10.51 -7.48
N HIS A 367 4.98 -10.77 -8.77
CA HIS A 367 5.77 -10.19 -9.85
C HIS A 367 5.17 -8.85 -10.26
N SER A 368 6.00 -7.80 -10.26
CA SER A 368 5.65 -6.52 -10.87
C SER A 368 6.51 -6.34 -12.12
N LEU A 369 5.94 -6.62 -13.28
CA LEU A 369 6.67 -6.61 -14.53
C LEU A 369 6.67 -5.20 -15.15
N PRO A 370 7.78 -4.76 -15.79
CA PRO A 370 7.77 -3.54 -16.61
C PRO A 370 6.91 -3.73 -17.86
N ASP A 371 6.47 -2.67 -18.53
CA ASP A 371 5.67 -2.73 -19.78
C ASP A 371 6.34 -3.44 -20.96
N SER A 372 7.68 -3.55 -20.92
CA SER A 372 8.45 -4.44 -21.81
C SER A 372 8.03 -5.91 -21.71
N TYR A 373 7.40 -6.29 -20.60
CA TYR A 373 7.04 -7.64 -20.22
C TYR A 373 5.54 -7.72 -19.95
N PHE A 374 4.92 -8.78 -20.44
CA PHE A 374 3.53 -9.09 -20.12
C PHE A 374 3.37 -10.59 -19.94
N VAL A 375 2.27 -10.97 -19.31
CA VAL A 375 1.90 -12.37 -19.12
C VAL A 375 0.66 -12.67 -19.94
N ASP A 376 0.67 -13.81 -20.63
CA ASP A 376 -0.48 -14.33 -21.36
C ASP A 376 -1.44 -15.02 -20.37
N PRO A 377 -2.64 -14.46 -20.10
CA PRO A 377 -3.57 -15.06 -19.15
C PRO A 377 -4.00 -16.46 -19.54
N TYR A 378 -4.14 -16.76 -20.84
CA TYR A 378 -4.58 -18.07 -21.32
C TYR A 378 -3.50 -19.12 -21.10
N GLN A 379 -2.24 -18.76 -21.34
CA GLN A 379 -1.11 -19.64 -21.05
C GLN A 379 -0.99 -19.92 -19.55
N ILE A 380 -1.24 -18.93 -18.70
CA ILE A 380 -1.23 -19.12 -17.24
C ILE A 380 -2.39 -20.02 -16.79
N GLU A 381 -3.59 -19.81 -17.32
CA GLU A 381 -4.76 -20.66 -17.02
C GLU A 381 -4.53 -22.12 -17.43
N GLU A 382 -3.84 -22.35 -18.56
CA GLU A 382 -3.47 -23.70 -19.01
C GLU A 382 -2.40 -24.36 -18.12
N LEU A 383 -1.36 -23.61 -17.73
CA LEU A 383 -0.26 -24.15 -16.92
C LEU A 383 -0.62 -24.33 -15.44
N PHE A 384 -1.57 -23.53 -14.95
CA PHE A 384 -1.97 -23.50 -13.55
C PHE A 384 -3.50 -23.55 -13.41
N PRO A 385 -4.16 -24.61 -13.90
CA PRO A 385 -5.62 -24.69 -13.91
C PRO A 385 -6.24 -24.69 -12.50
N ASP A 386 -5.49 -25.22 -11.53
CA ASP A 386 -5.87 -25.24 -10.11
C ASP A 386 -5.18 -24.13 -9.30
N GLY A 387 -4.40 -23.28 -9.97
CA GLY A 387 -3.60 -22.24 -9.32
C GLY A 387 -4.44 -21.04 -8.92
N ASP A 388 -4.24 -20.55 -7.70
CA ASP A 388 -4.75 -19.24 -7.27
C ASP A 388 -3.79 -18.16 -7.77
N ILE A 389 -3.85 -17.90 -9.09
CA ILE A 389 -3.07 -16.88 -9.78
C ILE A 389 -3.98 -15.72 -10.19
N GLU A 390 -3.57 -14.52 -9.81
CA GLU A 390 -4.26 -13.28 -10.14
C GLU A 390 -3.33 -12.44 -11.03
N ILE A 391 -3.80 -12.10 -12.24
CA ILE A 391 -3.04 -11.31 -13.24
C ILE A 391 -3.74 -9.97 -13.43
N TRP A 392 -2.95 -8.89 -13.34
CA TRP A 392 -3.39 -7.51 -13.39
C TRP A 392 -2.55 -6.70 -14.36
N GLY A 393 -3.03 -5.51 -14.74
CA GLY A 393 -2.32 -4.63 -15.67
C GLY A 393 -2.51 -5.04 -17.14
N ASP A 394 -1.46 -4.83 -17.94
CA ASP A 394 -1.53 -5.09 -19.38
C ASP A 394 -1.36 -6.59 -19.68
N THR A 395 -2.35 -7.17 -20.37
CA THR A 395 -2.36 -8.58 -20.79
C THR A 395 -2.68 -8.72 -22.28
N ASP A 396 -2.72 -7.61 -23.03
CA ASP A 396 -3.10 -7.64 -24.44
C ASP A 396 -1.91 -8.11 -25.30
N LEU A 397 -2.02 -9.34 -25.81
CA LEU A 397 -1.00 -9.98 -26.66
C LEU A 397 -0.81 -9.24 -27.99
N GLU A 398 -1.84 -8.55 -28.47
CA GLU A 398 -1.87 -7.93 -29.81
C GLU A 398 -1.60 -6.44 -29.77
N LYS A 399 -1.39 -5.85 -28.59
CA LYS A 399 -1.15 -4.41 -28.44
C LYS A 399 0.00 -3.98 -29.35
N PRO A 400 -0.24 -3.13 -30.35
CA PRO A 400 0.77 -2.77 -31.33
C PRO A 400 1.89 -1.99 -30.65
N VAL A 401 3.11 -2.20 -31.15
CA VAL A 401 4.32 -1.46 -30.71
C VAL A 401 4.04 0.04 -30.69
N ASN A 402 3.35 0.53 -31.72
CA ASN A 402 3.11 1.95 -31.99
C ASN A 402 1.93 2.57 -31.22
N ASN A 403 1.43 1.95 -30.14
CA ASN A 403 0.34 2.56 -29.40
C ASN A 403 0.85 3.85 -28.71
N PRO A 404 0.41 5.06 -29.11
CA PRO A 404 0.93 6.31 -28.56
C PRO A 404 0.76 6.42 -27.04
N THR A 405 -0.16 5.66 -26.44
CA THR A 405 -0.29 5.60 -24.97
C THR A 405 0.88 4.90 -24.26
N SER A 406 1.67 4.05 -24.93
CA SER A 406 2.95 3.55 -24.38
C SER A 406 4.11 4.49 -24.70
N LEU A 407 4.06 5.19 -25.84
CA LEU A 407 5.10 6.14 -26.29
C LEU A 407 5.17 7.43 -25.47
N TYR A 408 4.06 7.94 -24.94
CA TYR A 408 4.09 9.13 -24.05
C TYR A 408 4.36 8.79 -22.58
N ALA A 409 4.42 7.51 -22.23
CA ALA A 409 5.06 7.05 -21.00
C ALA A 409 6.59 6.97 -21.21
N GLU A 410 7.21 8.07 -21.65
CA GLU A 410 8.67 8.20 -21.69
C GLU A 410 9.29 8.15 -20.28
N GLY A 411 8.47 8.05 -19.22
CA GLY A 411 8.93 7.66 -17.89
C GLY A 411 9.10 6.15 -17.83
N TRP A 412 10.28 5.67 -17.42
CA TRP A 412 10.68 4.26 -17.27
C TRP A 412 9.78 3.35 -16.39
N MET A 413 8.50 3.68 -16.17
CA MET A 413 7.56 2.95 -15.32
C MET A 413 6.12 2.92 -15.85
N SER A 414 5.92 2.74 -17.16
CA SER A 414 4.73 1.97 -17.54
C SER A 414 4.90 0.57 -16.95
N THR A 415 3.99 0.23 -16.04
CA THR A 415 3.96 -1.06 -15.37
C THR A 415 3.18 -2.00 -16.29
N GLY A 416 3.79 -3.13 -16.64
CA GLY A 416 3.22 -4.13 -17.54
C GLY A 416 2.17 -4.95 -16.81
N SER A 417 2.39 -6.25 -16.69
CA SER A 417 1.53 -7.09 -15.85
C SER A 417 2.02 -7.13 -14.40
N VAL A 418 1.09 -7.14 -13.45
CA VAL A 418 1.37 -7.55 -12.07
C VAL A 418 0.74 -8.91 -11.86
N VAL A 419 1.52 -9.89 -11.40
CA VAL A 419 1.05 -11.27 -11.20
C VAL A 419 1.24 -11.66 -9.75
N LYS A 420 0.15 -12.00 -9.06
CA LYS A 420 0.17 -12.64 -7.74
C LYS A 420 -0.07 -14.11 -7.91
N ILE A 421 0.84 -14.92 -7.39
CA ILE A 421 0.69 -16.36 -7.29
C ILE A 421 0.58 -16.72 -5.83
N ARG A 422 -0.51 -17.37 -5.47
CA ARG A 422 -0.70 -17.91 -4.13
C ARG A 422 -0.42 -19.41 -4.15
N THR A 423 0.44 -19.82 -3.24
CA THR A 423 0.80 -21.22 -3.08
C THR A 423 0.71 -21.62 -1.62
N ARG A 424 0.05 -22.75 -1.36
CA ARG A 424 -0.03 -23.35 -0.04
C ARG A 424 0.95 -24.49 0.03
N ILE A 425 1.76 -24.47 1.09
CA ILE A 425 2.88 -25.38 1.22
C ILE A 425 2.62 -26.19 2.48
N ASP A 426 2.35 -27.47 2.28
CA ASP A 426 2.09 -28.40 3.37
C ASP A 426 3.43 -28.69 4.08
N GLY A 427 3.60 -28.09 5.26
CA GLY A 427 4.85 -28.03 6.02
C GLY A 427 5.43 -29.36 6.55
N ILE A 428 5.10 -30.50 5.95
CA ILE A 428 5.51 -31.83 6.43
C ILE A 428 6.99 -32.09 6.15
N ASN A 429 7.54 -31.57 5.06
CA ASN A 429 8.96 -31.74 4.69
C ASN A 429 9.60 -30.41 4.31
N ALA A 430 10.91 -30.28 4.53
CA ALA A 430 11.71 -29.21 3.95
C ALA A 430 11.49 -29.26 2.43
N SER A 431 10.79 -28.26 1.91
CA SER A 431 10.36 -28.25 0.53
C SER A 431 10.97 -27.05 -0.14
N THR A 432 11.57 -27.32 -1.29
CA THR A 432 11.94 -26.29 -2.25
C THR A 432 10.80 -26.21 -3.24
N VAL A 433 10.06 -25.10 -3.21
CA VAL A 433 8.96 -24.87 -4.15
C VAL A 433 9.48 -24.06 -5.31
N LYS A 434 9.28 -24.60 -6.51
CA LYS A 434 9.67 -23.95 -7.77
C LYS A 434 8.43 -23.48 -8.48
N PHE A 435 8.43 -22.21 -8.85
CA PHE A 435 7.43 -21.58 -9.68
C PHE A 435 8.10 -21.11 -10.97
N SER A 436 7.45 -21.32 -12.11
CA SER A 436 7.93 -20.82 -13.39
C SER A 436 6.85 -19.95 -14.02
N LEU A 437 7.06 -18.63 -14.01
CA LEU A 437 6.16 -17.68 -14.66
C LEU A 437 6.56 -17.52 -16.13
N PRO A 438 5.80 -18.02 -17.11
CA PRO A 438 6.05 -17.65 -18.50
C PRO A 438 5.78 -16.16 -18.66
N ILE A 439 6.71 -15.48 -19.32
CA ILE A 439 6.62 -14.05 -19.61
C ILE A 439 6.86 -13.85 -21.10
N HIS A 440 6.22 -12.84 -21.65
CA HIS A 440 6.33 -12.43 -23.04
C HIS A 440 6.94 -11.05 -23.10
N LEU A 441 7.83 -10.81 -24.06
CA LEU A 441 8.39 -9.48 -24.29
C LEU A 441 7.68 -8.79 -25.43
N ARG A 442 7.59 -7.46 -25.33
CA ARG A 442 7.12 -6.62 -26.43
C ARG A 442 8.29 -6.19 -27.30
N TYR A 443 8.03 -6.05 -28.59
CA TYR A 443 8.92 -5.30 -29.45
C TYR A 443 8.97 -3.85 -28.98
N HIS A 444 10.18 -3.33 -28.82
CA HIS A 444 10.39 -1.94 -28.51
C HIS A 444 10.47 -1.09 -29.77
N HIS A 445 10.17 0.19 -29.62
CA HIS A 445 10.41 1.17 -30.67
C HIS A 445 11.90 1.20 -31.03
N ALA A 446 12.16 1.31 -32.32
CA ALA A 446 13.46 1.65 -32.85
C ALA A 446 13.80 3.08 -32.46
N ALA A 447 14.27 3.30 -31.23
CA ALA A 447 14.76 4.60 -30.81
C ALA A 447 16.07 4.88 -31.55
N GLU A 448 16.22 6.12 -32.01
CA GLU A 448 17.41 6.56 -32.74
C GLU A 448 18.71 6.31 -31.96
N TYR A 449 18.63 6.35 -30.62
CA TYR A 449 19.73 6.05 -29.72
C TYR A 449 20.23 4.60 -29.81
N TYR A 450 19.34 3.63 -30.07
CA TYR A 450 19.69 2.20 -30.12
C TYR A 450 19.97 1.68 -31.53
N LYS A 451 20.05 2.58 -32.52
CA LYS A 451 20.23 2.26 -33.94
C LYS A 451 21.36 1.27 -34.23
N TYR A 452 22.45 1.32 -33.45
CA TYR A 452 23.63 0.48 -33.67
C TYR A 452 23.72 -0.76 -32.77
N MET A 453 22.84 -0.89 -31.76
CA MET A 453 22.95 -1.98 -30.79
C MET A 453 22.23 -3.25 -31.24
N GLY A 454 21.17 -3.13 -32.06
CA GLY A 454 20.36 -4.27 -32.53
C GLY A 454 19.53 -4.95 -31.43
N TYR A 455 19.77 -4.61 -30.16
CA TYR A 455 19.01 -5.06 -29.00
C TYR A 455 18.86 -3.93 -27.96
N LEU A 456 17.80 -4.04 -27.15
CA LEU A 456 17.56 -3.27 -25.94
C LEU A 456 17.72 -4.20 -24.75
N THR A 457 18.55 -3.83 -23.78
CA THR A 457 18.57 -4.53 -22.50
C THR A 457 17.44 -3.99 -21.62
N VAL A 458 16.47 -4.84 -21.28
CA VAL A 458 15.35 -4.51 -20.40
C VAL A 458 15.50 -5.27 -19.09
N ASN A 459 15.34 -4.57 -17.97
CA ASN A 459 15.47 -5.15 -16.64
C ASN A 459 14.10 -5.54 -16.09
N ALA A 460 13.99 -6.71 -15.49
CA ALA A 460 12.83 -7.14 -14.71
C ALA A 460 13.27 -7.45 -13.27
N PHE A 461 12.64 -6.80 -12.31
CA PHE A 461 12.92 -7.05 -10.89
C PHE A 461 12.49 -8.47 -10.50
N TRP A 462 13.19 -9.05 -9.53
CA TRP A 462 12.75 -10.28 -8.90
C TRP A 462 11.36 -10.10 -8.26
N PRO A 463 10.59 -11.18 -8.05
CA PRO A 463 9.31 -11.06 -7.36
C PRO A 463 9.49 -10.69 -5.89
N TYR A 464 8.42 -10.19 -5.28
CA TYR A 464 8.29 -10.16 -3.83
C TYR A 464 7.72 -11.49 -3.36
N VAL A 465 8.39 -12.16 -2.43
CA VAL A 465 7.88 -13.38 -1.82
C VAL A 465 7.42 -13.07 -0.40
N ILE A 466 6.16 -13.37 -0.13
CA ILE A 466 5.47 -12.95 1.08
C ILE A 466 4.87 -14.18 1.76
N GLU A 467 5.29 -14.44 2.98
CA GLU A 467 4.75 -15.49 3.83
C GLU A 467 3.62 -14.88 4.67
N ASN A 468 2.40 -15.37 4.49
CA ASN A 468 1.25 -15.05 5.32
C ASN A 468 0.91 -16.26 6.21
N CYS A 469 1.20 -16.13 7.50
CA CYS A 469 0.83 -17.14 8.49
C CYS A 469 -0.42 -16.69 9.24
N ILE A 470 -1.48 -17.50 9.21
CA ILE A 470 -2.66 -17.29 10.05
C ILE A 470 -2.25 -17.63 11.49
N ASP A 471 -2.00 -16.61 12.31
CA ASP A 471 -1.78 -16.80 13.75
C ASP A 471 -3.15 -16.73 14.43
N GLU A 472 -3.67 -17.88 14.87
CA GLU A 472 -4.99 -17.96 15.53
C GLU A 472 -5.06 -17.15 16.83
N THR A 473 -3.93 -16.66 17.35
CA THR A 473 -3.84 -16.12 18.71
C THR A 473 -3.78 -14.60 18.85
N ARG A 474 -3.72 -13.80 17.76
CA ARG A 474 -3.49 -12.36 17.87
C ARG A 474 -4.74 -11.49 17.75
N VAL A 475 -5.25 -11.14 18.92
CA VAL A 475 -6.19 -10.05 19.19
C VAL A 475 -5.41 -8.72 19.29
N HIS A 476 -5.64 -7.80 18.35
CA HIS A 476 -5.34 -6.36 18.44
C HIS A 476 -3.88 -5.91 18.68
N ASP A 477 -2.93 -6.35 17.86
CA ASP A 477 -1.66 -5.62 17.74
C ASP A 477 -1.87 -4.39 16.85
N GLU A 478 -1.85 -3.19 17.44
CA GLU A 478 -1.80 -1.94 16.67
C GLU A 478 -0.53 -1.93 15.81
N VAL A 479 -0.70 -1.82 14.48
CA VAL A 479 0.40 -1.78 13.50
C VAL A 479 1.14 -0.46 13.64
N LEU A 480 2.12 -0.47 14.54
CA LEU A 480 2.69 0.76 15.08
C LEU A 480 3.73 1.37 14.14
N PHE A 481 4.43 0.60 13.31
CA PHE A 481 5.44 1.16 12.40
C PHE A 481 5.60 0.32 11.13
N ALA A 482 5.66 1.03 10.00
CA ALA A 482 5.78 0.52 8.62
C ALA A 482 4.47 -0.01 7.99
N PRO A 483 3.78 0.82 7.19
CA PRO A 483 2.80 0.33 6.26
C PRO A 483 3.52 -0.39 5.10
N VAL A 484 3.10 -1.63 4.84
CA VAL A 484 3.48 -2.51 3.71
C VAL A 484 3.70 -1.65 2.44
N PRO A 485 4.79 -1.79 1.67
CA PRO A 485 5.08 -0.88 0.56
C PRO A 485 4.00 -1.02 -0.51
N LEU A 486 3.76 0.03 -1.29
CA LEU A 486 2.88 -0.04 -2.45
C LEU A 486 3.55 -0.85 -3.58
N PRO A 487 2.82 -1.69 -4.34
CA PRO A 487 1.38 -2.01 -4.24
C PRO A 487 1.00 -3.08 -3.21
N LEU A 488 1.95 -3.68 -2.50
CA LEU A 488 1.68 -4.86 -1.66
C LEU A 488 0.64 -4.60 -0.57
N SER A 489 0.59 -3.38 0.00
CA SER A 489 -0.45 -3.03 0.98
C SER A 489 -1.87 -3.03 0.43
N LEU A 490 -2.01 -2.88 -0.89
CA LEU A 490 -3.26 -2.90 -1.60
C LEU A 490 -3.66 -4.34 -1.94
N ILE A 491 -2.67 -5.13 -2.39
CA ILE A 491 -2.85 -6.53 -2.79
C ILE A 491 -3.16 -7.44 -1.59
N LEU A 492 -2.61 -7.12 -0.41
CA LEU A 492 -2.75 -7.93 0.81
C LEU A 492 -3.72 -7.33 1.83
N SER A 493 -4.52 -6.33 1.44
CA SER A 493 -5.41 -5.56 2.33
C SER A 493 -6.41 -6.45 3.09
N GLU A 494 -6.80 -7.59 2.53
CA GLU A 494 -7.80 -8.50 3.11
C GLU A 494 -7.21 -9.61 3.98
N GLU A 495 -5.89 -9.76 4.00
CA GLU A 495 -5.25 -10.93 4.59
C GLU A 495 -5.13 -10.79 6.12
N ARG A 496 -5.89 -11.62 6.83
CA ARG A 496 -5.83 -11.73 8.30
C ARG A 496 -4.69 -12.67 8.66
N GLY A 497 -3.50 -12.13 8.88
CA GLY A 497 -2.37 -12.92 9.33
C GLY A 497 -1.10 -12.11 9.50
N ARG A 498 -0.06 -12.79 9.97
CA ARG A 498 1.26 -12.22 10.13
C ARG A 498 1.98 -12.30 8.78
N ILE A 499 2.16 -11.14 8.17
CA ILE A 499 2.87 -10.97 6.90
C ILE A 499 4.39 -10.92 7.17
N ARG A 500 5.16 -11.77 6.47
CA ARG A 500 6.62 -11.75 6.46
C ARG A 500 7.13 -11.67 5.03
N TYR A 501 8.23 -10.97 4.82
CA TYR A 501 8.92 -10.92 3.54
C TYR A 501 10.03 -11.96 3.54
N VAL A 502 9.98 -12.87 2.58
CA VAL A 502 11.10 -13.78 2.32
C VAL A 502 12.13 -13.01 1.52
N MET A 503 13.38 -12.99 2.00
CA MET A 503 14.45 -12.24 1.34
C MET A 503 15.08 -13.05 0.20
N PRO A 504 15.59 -12.38 -0.84
CA PRO A 504 16.39 -13.06 -1.86
C PRO A 504 17.70 -13.56 -1.26
N ASN A 505 18.22 -14.68 -1.76
CA ASN A 505 19.50 -15.21 -1.32
C ASN A 505 20.66 -14.41 -1.94
N TYR A 506 21.06 -13.35 -1.25
CA TYR A 506 22.16 -12.49 -1.70
C TYR A 506 23.52 -13.20 -1.75
N ASP A 507 23.76 -14.21 -0.91
CA ASP A 507 25.04 -14.92 -0.88
C ASP A 507 25.28 -15.73 -2.15
N ARG A 508 24.21 -16.28 -2.76
CA ARG A 508 24.29 -16.96 -4.06
C ARG A 508 24.54 -16.03 -5.24
N LEU A 509 24.14 -14.76 -5.13
CA LEU A 509 24.26 -13.81 -6.23
C LEU A 509 25.72 -13.37 -6.47
N GLY A 510 26.64 -13.68 -5.55
CA GLY A 510 28.06 -13.29 -5.68
C GLY A 510 28.25 -11.78 -5.81
N LEU A 511 27.25 -10.99 -5.40
CA LEU A 511 27.22 -9.55 -5.56
C LEU A 511 28.15 -8.90 -4.55
N ASP A 512 28.97 -7.96 -5.04
CA ASP A 512 29.83 -7.12 -4.20
C ASP A 512 29.00 -6.44 -3.09
N SER A 513 29.64 -6.09 -1.98
CA SER A 513 29.00 -5.45 -0.83
C SER A 513 28.17 -4.20 -1.18
N HIS A 514 28.49 -3.52 -2.29
CA HIS A 514 27.73 -2.38 -2.82
C HIS A 514 26.49 -2.77 -3.63
N ALA A 515 26.45 -3.94 -4.26
CA ALA A 515 25.26 -4.43 -4.97
C ALA A 515 24.26 -5.12 -4.03
N LYS A 516 24.59 -5.32 -2.74
CA LYS A 516 23.62 -5.72 -1.70
C LYS A 516 22.54 -4.66 -1.43
N TYR A 517 22.77 -3.42 -1.87
CA TYR A 517 21.85 -2.29 -1.65
C TYR A 517 20.76 -2.19 -2.72
N SER A 518 20.94 -2.75 -3.92
CA SER A 518 19.88 -2.80 -4.94
C SER A 518 19.01 -4.05 -4.81
N TYR A 519 17.72 -3.91 -5.13
CA TYR A 519 16.85 -5.07 -5.27
C TYR A 519 17.27 -5.87 -6.52
N PRO A 520 17.38 -7.21 -6.44
CA PRO A 520 17.89 -7.98 -7.56
C PRO A 520 16.93 -7.89 -8.75
N ALA A 521 17.54 -7.82 -9.94
CA ALA A 521 16.85 -7.75 -11.21
C ALA A 521 17.58 -8.61 -12.23
N GLU A 522 16.81 -9.23 -13.12
CA GLU A 522 17.31 -9.95 -14.27
C GLU A 522 17.24 -9.04 -15.50
N SER A 523 18.16 -9.21 -16.44
CA SER A 523 18.17 -8.45 -17.68
C SER A 523 18.00 -9.36 -18.89
N ILE A 524 17.20 -8.91 -19.84
CA ILE A 524 16.96 -9.62 -21.11
C ILE A 524 17.31 -8.69 -22.25
N ASN A 525 17.98 -9.23 -23.26
CA ASN A 525 18.23 -8.52 -24.50
C ASN A 525 17.07 -8.76 -25.47
N VAL A 526 16.27 -7.73 -25.70
CA VAL A 526 15.16 -7.73 -26.67
C VAL A 526 15.69 -7.24 -28.01
N PRO A 527 15.53 -7.97 -29.11
CA PRO A 527 15.95 -7.45 -30.41
C PRO A 527 15.06 -6.25 -30.78
N ILE A 528 15.69 -5.17 -31.25
CA ILE A 528 15.01 -3.99 -31.75
C ILE A 528 15.16 -3.96 -33.27
N GLY A 529 14.08 -3.61 -33.98
CA GLY A 529 14.17 -3.34 -35.40
C GLY A 529 15.08 -2.14 -35.69
N GLU A 530 15.79 -2.17 -36.82
CA GLU A 530 16.54 -1.01 -37.28
C GLU A 530 15.56 0.08 -37.76
N SER A 531 15.66 1.28 -37.20
CA SER A 531 14.71 2.38 -37.48
C SER A 531 14.68 2.72 -38.98
N ASP A 532 15.85 2.73 -39.62
CA ASP A 532 15.99 2.97 -41.06
C ASP A 532 15.28 1.91 -41.90
N MET A 533 15.36 0.63 -41.50
CA MET A 533 14.62 -0.44 -42.16
C MET A 533 13.12 -0.28 -41.99
N SER A 534 12.65 0.13 -40.81
CA SER A 534 11.22 0.33 -40.57
C SER A 534 10.64 1.44 -41.46
N GLN A 535 11.35 2.57 -41.61
CA GLN A 535 10.95 3.66 -42.52
C GLN A 535 10.99 3.23 -43.97
N THR A 536 12.02 2.46 -44.35
CA THR A 536 12.17 1.91 -45.70
C THR A 536 11.02 0.95 -46.03
N ILE A 537 10.71 0.02 -45.13
CA ILE A 537 9.60 -0.93 -45.27
C ILE A 537 8.27 -0.17 -45.37
N LEU A 538 8.04 0.82 -44.50
CA LEU A 538 6.83 1.63 -44.53
C LEU A 538 6.68 2.35 -45.88
N PHE A 539 7.73 3.02 -46.34
CA PHE A 539 7.75 3.73 -47.62
C PHE A 539 7.44 2.81 -48.80
N TRP A 540 8.12 1.66 -48.89
CA TRP A 540 7.87 0.69 -49.97
C TRP A 540 6.50 0.05 -49.88
N THR A 541 6.00 -0.20 -48.67
CA THR A 541 4.62 -0.69 -48.45
C THR A 541 3.61 0.34 -48.95
N MET A 542 3.81 1.63 -48.65
CA MET A 542 2.95 2.71 -49.16
C MET A 542 2.97 2.76 -50.69
N ILE A 543 4.14 2.67 -51.32
CA ILE A 543 4.26 2.60 -52.79
C ILE A 543 3.49 1.40 -53.34
N ALA A 544 3.70 0.21 -52.78
CA ALA A 544 3.03 -1.01 -53.22
C ALA A 544 1.50 -0.89 -53.12
N VAL A 545 0.99 -0.33 -52.02
CA VAL A 545 -0.44 -0.09 -51.82
C VAL A 545 -0.99 0.92 -52.84
N ILE A 546 -0.28 2.01 -53.10
CA ILE A 546 -0.69 3.02 -54.08
C ILE A 546 -0.72 2.42 -55.49
N CYS A 547 0.35 1.71 -55.89
CA CYS A 547 0.44 1.05 -57.18
C CYS A 547 -0.64 -0.03 -57.34
N GLY A 548 -0.88 -0.84 -56.31
CA GLY A 548 -1.94 -1.85 -56.30
C GLY A 548 -3.34 -1.23 -56.43
N SER A 549 -3.60 -0.15 -55.70
CA SER A 549 -4.87 0.58 -55.76
C SER A 549 -5.10 1.24 -57.13
N PHE A 550 -4.05 1.83 -57.70
CA PHE A 550 -4.09 2.40 -59.04
C PHE A 550 -4.35 1.34 -60.10
N TRP A 551 -3.65 0.20 -60.03
CA TRP A 551 -3.84 -0.93 -60.94
C TRP A 551 -5.27 -1.48 -60.85
N LEU A 552 -5.80 -1.67 -59.64
CA LEU A 552 -7.17 -2.13 -59.42
C LEU A 552 -8.18 -1.13 -60.01
N SER A 553 -7.97 0.17 -59.80
CA SER A 553 -8.82 1.22 -60.36
C SER A 553 -8.82 1.18 -61.89
N MET A 554 -7.64 1.02 -62.51
CA MET A 554 -7.51 0.88 -63.96
C MET A 554 -8.19 -0.39 -64.49
N ALA A 555 -8.10 -1.50 -63.77
CA ALA A 555 -8.78 -2.74 -64.13
C ALA A 555 -10.30 -2.58 -64.10
N VAL A 556 -10.84 -1.93 -63.07
CA VAL A 556 -12.27 -1.61 -62.94
C VAL A 556 -12.73 -0.69 -64.06
N ILE A 557 -11.99 0.38 -64.36
CA ILE A 557 -12.32 1.30 -65.46
C ILE A 557 -12.37 0.55 -66.80
N ARG A 558 -11.36 -0.29 -67.09
CA ARG A 558 -11.32 -1.10 -68.32
C ARG A 558 -12.50 -2.06 -68.39
N PHE A 559 -12.86 -2.70 -67.28
CA PHE A 559 -14.01 -3.59 -67.20
C PHE A 559 -15.33 -2.86 -67.48
N VAL A 560 -15.54 -1.69 -66.87
CA VAL A 560 -16.73 -0.85 -67.11
C VAL A 560 -16.80 -0.38 -68.57
N MET A 561 -15.68 0.06 -69.14
CA MET A 561 -15.63 0.49 -70.56
C MET A 561 -15.98 -0.66 -71.51
N ARG A 562 -15.50 -1.89 -71.25
CA ARG A 562 -15.88 -3.08 -72.03
C ARG A 562 -17.37 -3.37 -71.92
N MET A 563 -17.92 -3.37 -70.70
CA MET A 563 -19.36 -3.56 -70.51
C MET A 563 -20.23 -2.51 -71.20
N GLN A 564 -19.75 -1.26 -71.29
CA GLN A 564 -20.45 -0.20 -72.01
C GLN A 564 -20.38 -0.41 -73.52
N ALA A 565 -19.23 -0.84 -74.06
CA ALA A 565 -19.09 -1.17 -75.48
C ALA A 565 -20.03 -2.31 -75.88
N ASP A 566 -20.06 -3.41 -75.11
CA ASP A 566 -20.94 -4.56 -75.38
C ASP A 566 -22.44 -4.20 -75.33
N LYS A 567 -22.81 -3.21 -74.50
CA LYS A 567 -24.19 -2.68 -74.47
C LYS A 567 -24.56 -1.85 -75.69
N VAL A 568 -23.58 -1.19 -76.33
CA VAL A 568 -23.83 -0.41 -77.55
C VAL A 568 -23.96 -1.33 -78.76
N GLU A 569 -23.12 -2.37 -78.84
CA GLU A 569 -23.17 -3.36 -79.92
C GLU A 569 -24.50 -4.13 -79.93
N ASN A 570 -24.96 -4.61 -78.76
CA ASN A 570 -26.27 -5.27 -78.60
C ASN A 570 -27.51 -4.37 -78.85
N LYS A 571 -27.33 -3.06 -79.05
CA LYS A 571 -28.43 -2.16 -79.46
C LYS A 571 -28.47 -1.91 -80.97
N MET A 572 -27.42 -2.29 -81.69
CA MET A 572 -27.34 -2.13 -83.15
C MET A 572 -27.80 -3.38 -83.91
N ASP A 573 -27.73 -4.55 -83.26
CA ASP A 573 -28.43 -5.78 -83.67
C ASP A 573 -29.88 -5.77 -83.16
#